data_AF-T1BD42-F1
#
_entry.id   AF-T1BD42-F1
#
_cell.length_a   1.000
_cell.length_b   1.000
_cell.length_c   1.000
_cell.angle_alpha   90.00
_cell.angle_beta   90.00
_cell.angle_gamma   90.00
#
_symmetry.space_group_name_H-M   'P 1'
#
loop_
_entity.id
_entity.type
_entity.pdbx_description
1 polymer ?
#
loop_
_entity_poly.entity_id
_entity_poly.type
_entity_poly.pdbx_seq_one_letter_code
_entity_poly.pdbx_strand_id
1 'polypeptide(L)' 'MIGVLAELERSLITERTRTGVKFGRNPKLSPPQVAHARQLIEGGQRVQDVAALLSVGRVTLYRALQRAP' A
#
# COMPACT_ATOMS: atom_id res chain seq x y z
N MET A 1 -34.40 22.23 -16.15
CA MET A 1 -33.27 23.18 -16.29
C MET A 1 -32.31 23.20 -15.09
N ILE A 2 -32.72 22.83 -13.86
CA ILE A 2 -31.82 22.85 -12.68
C ILE A 2 -30.90 21.61 -12.57
N GLY A 3 -31.30 20.45 -13.12
CA GLY A 3 -30.51 19.21 -13.02
C GLY A 3 -29.15 19.22 -13.74
N VAL A 4 -29.06 19.92 -14.88
CA VAL A 4 -27.83 19.99 -15.69
C VAL A 4 -26.73 20.76 -14.96
N LEU A 5 -27.09 21.80 -14.20
CA LEU A 5 -26.15 22.58 -13.40
C LEU A 5 -25.62 21.75 -12.21
N ALA A 6 -26.49 21.00 -11.55
CA ALA A 6 -26.12 20.13 -10.43
C ALA A 6 -25.17 18.99 -10.85
N GLU A 7 -25.34 18.43 -12.05
CA GLU A 7 -24.44 17.39 -12.59
C GLU A 7 -23.07 17.96 -12.95
N LEU A 8 -23.01 19.19 -13.46
CA LEU A 8 -21.75 19.90 -13.77
C LEU A 8 -20.95 20.17 -12.49
N GLU A 9 -21.59 20.70 -11.45
CA GLU A 9 -20.96 20.96 -10.15
C GLU A 9 -20.42 19.67 -9.50
N ARG A 10 -21.20 18.58 -9.57
CA ARG A 10 -20.79 17.27 -9.06
C ARG A 10 -19.58 16.70 -9.81
N SER A 11 -19.54 16.89 -11.13
CA SER A 11 -18.43 16.44 -11.98
C SER A 11 -17.15 17.20 -11.64
N LEU A 12 -17.23 18.53 -11.49
CA LEU A 12 -16.09 19.38 -11.13
C LEU A 12 -15.54 19.06 -9.73
N ILE A 13 -16.40 18.77 -8.76
CA ILE A 13 -15.97 18.36 -7.41
C ILE A 13 -15.27 17.00 -7.45
N THR A 14 -15.80 16.04 -8.21
CA THR A 14 -15.21 14.70 -8.32
C THR A 14 -13.82 14.74 -8.93
N GLU A 15 -13.63 15.49 -10.01
CA GLU A 15 -12.33 15.67 -10.68
C GLU A 15 -11.30 16.32 -9.75
N ARG A 16 -11.72 17.28 -8.93
CA ARG A 16 -10.85 17.93 -7.94
C ARG A 16 -10.47 17.00 -6.78
N THR A 17 -11.33 16.04 -6.45
CA THR A 17 -11.08 15.09 -5.35
C THR A 17 -10.18 13.94 -5.79
N ARG A 18 -10.22 13.53 -7.07
CA ARG A 18 -9.44 12.40 -7.60
C ARG A 18 -7.95 12.69 -7.77
N THR A 19 -7.58 13.93 -8.04
CA THR A 19 -6.20 14.30 -8.43
C THR A 19 -5.22 14.43 -7.26
N GLY A 20 -5.61 14.08 -6.02
CA GLY A 20 -4.74 14.21 -4.84
C GLY A 20 -4.80 13.08 -3.81
N VAL A 21 -5.66 12.08 -3.98
CA VAL A 21 -5.87 11.04 -2.94
C VAL A 21 -5.30 9.70 -3.37
N LYS A 22 -4.33 9.18 -2.59
CA LYS A 22 -3.93 7.78 -2.69
C LYS A 22 -5.06 6.92 -2.12
N PHE A 23 -5.75 6.20 -2.99
CA PHE A 23 -6.79 5.27 -2.60
C PHE A 23 -6.22 3.97 -2.05
N GLY A 24 -6.91 3.41 -1.07
CA GLY A 24 -6.64 2.09 -0.51
C GLY A 24 -5.93 2.10 0.83
N ARG A 25 -5.83 0.91 1.43
CA ARG A 25 -5.20 0.74 2.74
C ARG A 25 -3.69 0.94 2.63
N ASN A 26 -3.14 1.77 3.50
CA ASN A 26 -1.69 1.92 3.63
C ASN A 26 -1.05 0.54 3.93
N PRO A 27 0.08 0.20 3.26
CA PRO A 27 0.81 -1.02 3.55
C PRO A 27 1.17 -1.10 5.04
N LYS A 28 1.09 -2.30 5.62
CA LYS A 28 1.46 -2.52 7.03
C LYS A 28 2.99 -2.40 7.25
N LEU A 29 3.78 -2.59 6.21
CA LEU A 29 5.24 -2.51 6.23
C LEU A 29 5.71 -1.25 5.52
N SER A 30 6.66 -0.54 6.13
CA SER A 30 7.33 0.60 5.50
C SER A 30 8.44 0.13 4.55
N PRO A 31 8.82 0.94 3.53
CA PRO A 31 9.93 0.60 2.64
C PRO A 31 11.23 0.15 3.34
N PRO A 32 11.72 0.82 4.40
CA PRO A 32 12.92 0.35 5.10
C PRO A 32 12.72 -0.98 5.82
N GLN A 33 11.51 -1.28 6.33
CA GLN A 33 11.22 -2.60 6.91
C GLN A 33 11.26 -3.71 5.86
N VAL A 34 10.82 -3.43 4.63
CA VAL A 34 10.90 -4.40 3.54
C VAL A 34 12.35 -4.63 3.11
N ALA A 35 13.16 -3.58 3.03
CA ALA A 35 14.59 -3.71 2.74
C ALA A 35 15.32 -4.53 3.82
N HIS A 36 15.04 -4.25 5.09
CA HIS A 36 15.59 -5.02 6.21
C HIS A 36 15.16 -6.50 6.15
N ALA A 37 13.88 -6.77 5.86
CA ALA A 37 13.39 -8.12 5.69
C ALA A 37 14.08 -8.87 4.53
N ARG A 38 14.35 -8.18 3.41
CA ARG A 38 15.06 -8.76 2.25
C ARG A 38 16.49 -9.16 2.64
N GLN A 39 17.21 -8.29 3.36
CA GLN A 39 18.55 -8.59 3.87
C GLN A 39 18.59 -9.81 4.80
N LEU A 40 17.61 -9.94 5.69
CA LEU A 40 17.54 -11.10 6.61
C LEU A 40 17.28 -12.41 5.86
N ILE A 41 16.43 -12.38 4.82
CA ILE A 41 16.15 -13.55 3.98
C ILE A 41 17.38 -13.93 3.14
N GLU A 42 18.07 -12.95 2.56
CA GLU A 42 19.33 -13.16 1.83
C GLU A 42 20.45 -13.69 2.75
N GLY A 43 20.46 -13.27 4.01
CA GLY A 43 21.33 -13.81 5.06
C GLY A 43 20.97 -15.23 5.53
N GLY A 44 19.97 -15.88 4.92
CA GLY A 44 19.60 -17.27 5.19
C GLY A 44 18.58 -17.47 6.31
N GLN A 45 17.99 -16.40 6.86
CA GLN A 45 16.90 -16.56 7.82
C GLN A 45 15.62 -17.06 7.13
N ARG A 46 14.86 -17.90 7.83
CA ARG A 46 13.58 -18.39 7.30
C ARG A 46 12.58 -17.24 7.27
N VAL A 47 11.84 -17.13 6.16
CA VAL A 47 10.80 -16.11 5.94
C VAL A 47 9.78 -16.06 7.07
N GLN A 48 9.48 -17.19 7.71
CA GLN A 48 8.56 -17.28 8.84
C GLN A 48 9.08 -16.58 10.11
N ASP A 49 10.38 -16.67 10.38
CA ASP A 49 11.01 -16.08 11.55
C ASP A 49 11.14 -14.56 11.35
N VAL A 50 11.48 -14.13 10.13
CA VAL A 50 11.49 -12.71 9.73
C VAL A 50 10.08 -12.10 9.82
N ALA A 51 9.05 -12.84 9.39
CA ALA A 51 7.66 -12.39 9.50
C ALA A 51 7.20 -12.24 10.96
N ALA A 52 7.60 -13.18 11.83
CA ALA A 52 7.33 -13.11 13.27
C ALA A 52 8.05 -11.91 13.91
N LEU A 53 9.33 -11.69 13.56
CA LEU A 53 10.12 -10.55 14.03
C LEU A 53 9.48 -9.20 13.68
N LEU A 54 8.88 -9.11 12.48
CA LEU A 54 8.16 -7.93 12.03
C LEU A 54 6.67 -7.90 12.44
N SER A 55 6.21 -8.88 13.22
CA SER A 55 4.80 -9.01 13.65
C SER A 55 3.79 -8.95 12.47
N VAL A 56 4.15 -9.59 11.37
CA VAL A 56 3.32 -9.71 10.16
C VAL A 56 3.11 -11.16 9.76
N GLY A 57 2.02 -11.43 9.04
CA GLY A 57 1.81 -12.75 8.44
C GLY A 57 2.79 -12.97 7.27
N ARG A 58 3.16 -14.24 7.02
CA ARG A 58 3.99 -14.65 5.87
C ARG A 58 3.47 -14.10 4.55
N VAL A 59 2.15 -14.12 4.36
CA VAL A 59 1.49 -13.59 3.15
C VAL A 59 1.70 -12.08 2.99
N THR A 60 1.66 -11.32 4.11
CA THR A 60 1.92 -9.88 4.10
C THR A 60 3.37 -9.60 3.73
N LEU A 61 4.31 -10.39 4.25
CA LEU A 61 5.73 -10.26 3.93
C LEU A 61 6.00 -10.57 2.44
N TYR A 62 5.46 -11.66 1.90
CA TYR A 62 5.56 -11.97 0.47
C TYR A 62 4.95 -10.87 -0.42
N ARG A 63 3.76 -10.37 -0.07
CA ARG A 63 3.12 -9.27 -0.81
C ARG A 63 3.94 -7.99 -0.78
N ALA A 64 4.59 -7.70 0.35
CA ALA A 64 5.45 -6.53 0.48
C ALA A 64 6.73 -6.66 -0.35
N LEU A 65 7.35 -7.85 -0.36
CA LEU A 65 8.53 -8.15 -1.18
C LEU A 65 8.23 -8.08 -2.69
N GLN A 66 7.03 -8.46 -3.12
CA GLN A 66 6.59 -8.37 -4.53
C GLN A 66 6.21 -6.94 -4.96
N ARG A 67 5.76 -6.09 -4.03
CA ARG A 67 5.40 -4.69 -4.31
C ARG A 67 6.59 -3.75 -4.27
N ALA A 68 7.63 -4.10 -3.51
CA ALA A 68 8.88 -3.36 -3.51
C ALA A 68 9.65 -3.69 -4.79
N PRO A 69 10.12 -2.68 -5.56
CA PRO A 69 10.99 -2.91 -6.70
C PRO A 69 12.33 -3.58 -6.31
#